data_AF-A0A3N5EZK5-F1
#
_entry.id   AF-A0A3N5EZK5-F1
#
_cell.length_a   1.000
_cell.length_b   1.000
_cell.length_c   1.000
_cell.angle_alpha   90.00
_cell.angle_beta   90.00
_cell.angle_gamma   90.00
#
_symmetry.space_group_name_H-M   'P 1'
#
loop_
_entity.id
_entity.type
_entity.pdbx_description
1 polymer ?
#
loop_
_entity_poly.entity_id
_entity_poly.type
_entity_poly.pdbx_seq_one_letter_code
_entity_poly.pdbx_strand_id
1 'polypeptide(L)'
;MKLGTAVSFAGADYNEEYAPTGVVISGQGTDGQRELFVGATNGRSPFVISRVSSSGKILGEYWHFGSIYGLSALTSEGKPSVIAWGTNDLPDTTGHSDHSFAVIVRLDPAKFLGRTESACTRGFGFPASEAEQRYIRLPRSDVEEALNVPAAAMNMRVERDSVLTFAVNFGPGTSEQFSCFYSFTRNLEPLDVKSDDVTETEQRRLVAEGALKSSWARDYFDSLRAHIEFLR
;
A
#
# COMPACT_ATOMS: atom_id res chain seq x y z
N MET A 1 -18.78 17.46 -2.61
CA MET A 1 -18.35 16.29 -3.40
C MET A 1 -18.48 15.07 -2.53
N LYS A 2 -19.16 14.03 -3.00
CA LYS A 2 -19.30 12.75 -2.28
C LYS A 2 -18.28 11.79 -2.86
N LEU A 3 -17.41 11.24 -2.02
CA LEU A 3 -16.38 10.27 -2.43
C LEU A 3 -16.92 8.87 -2.20
N GLY A 4 -16.72 7.97 -3.16
CA GLY A 4 -17.21 6.60 -3.07
C GLY A 4 -18.73 6.47 -3.17
N THR A 5 -19.18 5.22 -3.05
CA THR A 5 -20.58 4.81 -3.08
C THR A 5 -20.77 3.58 -2.19
N ALA A 6 -22.01 3.23 -1.90
CA ALA A 6 -22.28 1.97 -1.21
C ALA A 6 -21.83 0.79 -2.09
N VAL A 7 -21.13 -0.16 -1.49
CA VAL A 7 -20.59 -1.34 -2.20
C VAL A 7 -20.74 -2.57 -1.33
N SER A 8 -20.73 -3.74 -1.98
CA SER A 8 -20.66 -5.02 -1.28
C SER A 8 -19.33 -5.68 -1.59
N PHE A 9 -18.72 -6.33 -0.61
CA PHE A 9 -17.50 -7.12 -0.79
C PHE A 9 -17.60 -8.39 0.05
N ALA A 10 -17.42 -9.55 -0.60
CA ALA A 10 -17.47 -10.87 0.07
C ALA A 10 -18.71 -11.09 0.97
N GLY A 11 -19.87 -10.53 0.58
CA GLY A 11 -21.13 -10.66 1.33
C GLY A 11 -21.32 -9.66 2.48
N ALA A 12 -20.36 -8.75 2.70
CA ALA A 12 -20.50 -7.61 3.60
C ALA A 12 -20.87 -6.34 2.81
N ASP A 13 -21.81 -5.57 3.34
CA ASP A 13 -22.24 -4.29 2.76
C ASP A 13 -21.56 -3.12 3.47
N TYR A 14 -21.04 -2.19 2.67
CA TYR A 14 -20.40 -0.96 3.12
C TYR A 14 -21.25 0.23 2.70
N ASN A 15 -21.49 1.14 3.64
CA ASN A 15 -22.30 2.31 3.39
C ASN A 15 -21.54 3.35 2.54
N GLU A 16 -22.14 4.52 2.34
CA GLU A 16 -21.61 5.58 1.50
C GLU A 16 -20.77 6.64 2.25
N GLU A 17 -20.46 6.40 3.53
CA GLU A 17 -19.75 7.34 4.40
C GLU A 17 -18.23 7.16 4.28
N TYR A 18 -17.65 7.69 3.20
CA TYR A 18 -16.20 7.68 3.00
C TYR A 18 -15.56 8.97 3.53
N ALA A 19 -14.65 8.81 4.50
CA ALA A 19 -13.86 9.91 5.04
C ALA A 19 -12.59 10.10 4.21
N PRO A 20 -12.27 11.32 3.74
CA PRO A 20 -11.04 11.58 2.98
C PRO A 20 -9.81 11.41 3.87
N THR A 21 -8.80 10.69 3.39
CA THR A 21 -7.55 10.41 4.12
C THR A 21 -6.30 11.01 3.47
N GLY A 22 -6.37 11.36 2.19
CA GLY A 22 -5.23 11.94 1.47
C GLY A 22 -5.65 12.64 0.18
N VAL A 23 -4.89 13.67 -0.20
CA VAL A 23 -5.08 14.42 -1.45
C VAL A 23 -3.74 14.59 -2.15
N VAL A 24 -3.71 14.31 -3.45
CA VAL A 24 -2.55 14.50 -4.30
C VAL A 24 -2.96 15.23 -5.57
N ILE A 25 -2.10 16.14 -6.01
CA ILE A 25 -2.26 16.83 -7.30
C ILE A 25 -1.34 16.14 -8.30
N SER A 26 -1.91 15.47 -9.31
CA SER A 26 -1.15 14.78 -10.36
C SER A 26 -1.28 15.57 -11.66
N GLY A 27 -0.37 16.52 -11.87
CA GLY A 27 -0.17 17.20 -13.16
C GLY A 27 -1.40 17.87 -13.78
N GLN A 28 -1.30 18.14 -15.08
CA GLN A 28 -2.41 18.57 -15.92
C GLN A 28 -3.12 17.34 -16.50
N GLY A 29 -4.44 17.32 -16.42
CA GLY A 29 -5.32 16.38 -17.08
C GLY A 29 -5.27 16.50 -18.60
N THR A 30 -6.03 15.65 -19.28
CA THR A 30 -6.06 15.59 -20.76
C THR A 30 -6.59 16.87 -21.41
N ASP A 31 -7.27 17.72 -20.64
CA ASP A 31 -7.78 19.04 -21.03
C ASP A 31 -6.85 20.20 -20.63
N GLY A 32 -5.66 19.90 -20.09
CA GLY A 32 -4.71 20.90 -19.59
C GLY A 32 -5.04 21.47 -18.21
N GLN A 33 -6.14 21.04 -17.57
CA GLN A 33 -6.53 21.50 -16.23
C GLN A 33 -5.91 20.64 -15.14
N ARG A 34 -5.67 21.20 -13.95
CA ARG A 34 -5.18 20.38 -12.82
C ARG A 34 -6.27 19.43 -12.36
N GLU A 35 -5.88 18.19 -12.13
CA GLU A 35 -6.74 17.15 -11.57
C GLU A 35 -6.25 16.74 -10.19
N LEU A 36 -7.20 16.36 -9.33
CA LEU A 36 -6.94 15.91 -7.98
C LEU A 36 -7.18 14.41 -7.87
N PHE A 37 -6.36 13.74 -7.09
CA PHE A 37 -6.57 12.37 -6.66
C PHE A 37 -6.83 12.40 -5.17
N VAL A 38 -8.01 11.92 -4.78
CA VAL A 38 -8.47 11.97 -3.39
C VAL A 38 -8.69 10.55 -2.92
N GLY A 39 -7.96 10.14 -1.88
CA GLY A 39 -8.16 8.88 -1.19
C GLY A 39 -9.22 9.01 -0.09
N ALA A 40 -10.09 8.02 0.05
CA ALA A 40 -11.09 7.98 1.11
C ALA A 40 -11.36 6.55 1.58
N THR A 41 -11.72 6.40 2.86
CA THR A 41 -11.95 5.11 3.53
C THR A 41 -13.34 5.02 4.15
N ASN A 42 -13.92 3.82 4.18
CA ASN A 42 -15.11 3.51 4.98
C ASN A 42 -14.68 2.89 6.32
N GLY A 43 -14.25 3.73 7.27
CA GLY A 43 -13.57 3.24 8.48
C GLY A 43 -12.17 2.72 8.17
N ARG A 44 -11.98 1.40 8.13
CA ARG A 44 -10.69 0.77 7.77
C ARG A 44 -10.63 0.34 6.30
N SER A 45 -11.68 -0.33 5.85
CA SER A 45 -11.85 -0.92 4.53
C SER A 45 -13.33 -0.83 4.12
N PRO A 46 -13.65 -0.68 2.83
CA PRO A 46 -12.72 -0.56 1.70
C PRO A 46 -12.16 0.86 1.53
N PHE A 47 -11.18 0.97 0.63
CA PHE A 47 -10.59 2.21 0.21
C PHE A 47 -10.97 2.57 -1.23
N VAL A 48 -11.18 3.85 -1.50
CA VAL A 48 -11.39 4.38 -2.84
C VAL A 48 -10.42 5.53 -3.11
N ILE A 49 -9.80 5.52 -4.28
CA ILE A 49 -9.12 6.68 -4.84
C ILE A 49 -10.03 7.26 -5.92
N SER A 50 -10.36 8.54 -5.85
CA SER A 50 -11.16 9.24 -6.85
C SER A 50 -10.30 10.23 -7.62
N ARG A 51 -10.36 10.19 -8.96
CA ARG A 51 -9.85 11.24 -9.84
C ARG A 51 -10.92 12.32 -10.01
N VAL A 52 -10.58 13.56 -9.70
CA VAL A 52 -11.52 14.68 -9.62
C VAL A 52 -11.05 15.80 -10.54
N SER A 53 -11.96 16.31 -11.37
CA SER A 53 -11.71 17.45 -12.24
C SER A 53 -11.55 18.75 -11.44
N SER A 54 -11.08 19.81 -12.09
CA SER A 54 -11.02 21.16 -11.53
C SER A 54 -12.39 21.73 -11.08
N SER A 55 -13.49 21.20 -11.61
CA SER A 55 -14.86 21.55 -11.21
C SER A 55 -15.42 20.72 -10.04
N GLY A 56 -14.63 19.78 -9.49
CA GLY A 56 -15.08 18.89 -8.43
C GLY A 56 -15.89 17.69 -8.89
N LYS A 57 -15.94 17.41 -10.21
CA LYS A 57 -16.60 16.22 -10.77
C LYS A 57 -15.68 15.01 -10.66
N ILE A 58 -16.21 13.87 -10.20
CA ILE A 58 -15.51 12.59 -10.24
C ILE A 58 -15.44 12.10 -11.69
N LEU A 59 -14.22 11.86 -12.16
CA LEU A 59 -13.89 11.33 -13.49
C LEU A 59 -13.72 9.80 -13.46
N GLY A 60 -13.20 9.27 -12.36
CA GLY A 60 -13.04 7.84 -12.15
C GLY A 60 -12.72 7.49 -10.70
N GLU A 61 -12.87 6.22 -10.39
CA GLU A 61 -12.66 5.62 -9.07
C GLU A 61 -11.89 4.29 -9.21
N TYR A 62 -10.90 4.12 -8.35
CA TYR A 62 -10.16 2.86 -8.15
C TYR A 62 -10.45 2.36 -6.75
N TRP A 63 -10.99 1.15 -6.68
CA TRP A 63 -11.44 0.49 -5.46
C TRP A 63 -10.45 -0.58 -5.02
N HIS A 64 -10.14 -0.61 -3.72
CA HIS A 64 -9.21 -1.55 -3.11
C HIS A 64 -9.76 -2.03 -1.77
N PHE A 65 -9.64 -3.33 -1.50
CA PHE A 65 -10.04 -3.88 -0.20
C PHE A 65 -8.84 -3.85 0.76
N GLY A 66 -8.86 -2.89 1.66
CA GLY A 66 -7.74 -2.58 2.52
C GLY A 66 -7.78 -1.13 2.97
N SER A 67 -6.71 -0.72 3.65
CA SER A 67 -6.53 0.65 4.12
C SER A 67 -5.29 1.26 3.49
N ILE A 68 -5.46 2.32 2.71
CA ILE A 68 -4.35 3.08 2.12
C ILE A 68 -4.04 4.27 3.01
N TYR A 69 -2.82 4.29 3.54
CA TYR A 69 -2.35 5.29 4.51
C TYR A 69 -1.70 6.50 3.85
N GLY A 70 -1.34 6.41 2.57
CA GLY A 70 -0.81 7.56 1.86
C GLY A 70 -0.89 7.47 0.35
N LEU A 71 -0.81 8.65 -0.27
CA LEU A 71 -0.82 8.88 -1.69
C LEU A 71 0.31 9.85 -2.05
N SER A 72 0.94 9.65 -3.21
CA SER A 72 1.90 10.61 -3.76
C SER A 72 1.85 10.65 -5.28
N ALA A 73 2.12 11.82 -5.87
CA ALA A 73 2.33 11.95 -7.30
C ALA A 73 3.81 11.74 -7.59
N LEU A 74 4.11 10.85 -8.52
CA LEU A 74 5.47 10.55 -8.94
C LEU A 74 5.58 10.65 -10.45
N THR A 75 6.65 11.29 -10.93
CA THR A 75 7.06 11.18 -12.33
C THR A 75 8.27 10.26 -12.40
N SER A 76 8.17 9.23 -13.24
CA SER A 76 9.28 8.33 -13.57
C SER A 76 9.36 8.17 -15.08
N GLU A 77 10.55 8.33 -15.66
CA GLU A 77 10.76 8.27 -17.12
C GLU A 77 9.83 9.21 -17.91
N GLY A 78 9.56 10.40 -17.35
CA GLY A 78 8.68 11.38 -17.97
C GLY A 78 7.18 11.02 -17.94
N LYS A 79 6.80 9.89 -17.34
CA LYS A 79 5.39 9.48 -17.20
C LYS A 79 4.87 9.78 -15.79
N PRO A 80 3.74 10.49 -15.66
CA PRO A 80 3.11 10.70 -14.37
C PRO A 80 2.50 9.40 -13.85
N SER A 81 2.49 9.25 -12.53
CA SER A 81 1.90 8.13 -11.81
C SER A 81 1.41 8.58 -10.45
N VAL A 82 0.40 7.89 -9.93
CA VAL A 82 -0.02 8.01 -8.54
C VAL A 82 0.46 6.77 -7.80
N ILE A 83 1.21 6.97 -6.73
CA ILE A 83 1.64 5.89 -5.84
C ILE A 83 0.73 5.92 -4.61
N ALA A 84 0.21 4.76 -4.26
CA ALA A 84 -0.55 4.52 -3.04
C ALA A 84 0.17 3.47 -2.20
N TRP A 85 0.13 3.58 -0.88
CA TRP A 85 0.70 2.57 0.01
C TRP A 85 -0.18 2.36 1.23
N GLY A 86 -0.21 1.12 1.72
CA GLY A 86 -1.06 0.75 2.83
C GLY A 86 -1.02 -0.71 3.21
N THR A 87 -2.19 -1.23 3.54
CA THR A 87 -2.44 -2.63 3.85
C THR A 87 -3.55 -3.18 2.95
N ASN A 88 -3.42 -4.44 2.56
CA ASN A 88 -4.51 -5.23 1.99
C ASN A 88 -5.11 -6.07 3.11
N ASP A 89 -6.40 -5.90 3.37
CA ASP A 89 -7.11 -6.59 4.46
C ASP A 89 -7.64 -7.98 4.06
N LEU A 90 -7.35 -8.45 2.84
CA LEU A 90 -7.59 -9.85 2.47
C LEU A 90 -6.57 -10.77 3.13
N PRO A 91 -6.96 -12.02 3.45
CA PRO A 91 -6.04 -13.01 4.00
C PRO A 91 -4.82 -13.18 3.09
N ASP A 92 -3.65 -13.15 3.70
CA ASP A 92 -2.40 -13.50 3.04
C ASP A 92 -2.39 -14.99 2.66
N THR A 93 -2.45 -15.27 1.35
CA THR A 93 -2.49 -16.64 0.82
C THR A 93 -1.12 -17.27 0.58
N THR A 94 -0.02 -16.53 0.75
CA THR A 94 1.34 -17.08 0.54
C THR A 94 2.09 -17.32 1.85
N GLY A 95 1.50 -16.94 2.99
CA GLY A 95 2.01 -17.22 4.32
C GLY A 95 1.13 -18.17 5.16
N HIS A 96 1.58 -18.43 6.38
CA HIS A 96 0.84 -19.17 7.40
C HIS A 96 -0.08 -18.27 8.24
N SER A 97 -0.70 -17.24 7.66
CA SER A 97 -1.50 -16.29 8.42
C SER A 97 -2.71 -15.76 7.67
N ASP A 98 -3.84 -15.69 8.38
CA ASP A 98 -5.06 -15.02 7.92
C ASP A 98 -4.98 -13.48 8.04
N HIS A 99 -3.77 -12.92 8.14
CA HIS A 99 -3.55 -11.50 8.39
C HIS A 99 -3.46 -10.68 7.11
N SER A 100 -3.74 -9.39 7.27
CA SER A 100 -3.51 -8.36 6.26
C SER A 100 -2.02 -8.21 5.95
N PHE A 101 -1.67 -7.83 4.72
CA PHE A 101 -0.29 -7.63 4.29
C PHE A 101 -0.03 -6.23 3.72
N ALA A 102 1.22 -5.76 3.85
CA ALA A 102 1.62 -4.42 3.39
C ALA A 102 1.72 -4.38 1.86
N VAL A 103 1.20 -3.29 1.27
CA VAL A 103 1.12 -3.13 -0.20
C VAL A 103 1.51 -1.74 -0.68
N ILE A 104 2.04 -1.69 -1.89
CA ILE A 104 2.30 -0.46 -2.66
C ILE A 104 1.64 -0.62 -4.03
N VAL A 105 0.88 0.37 -4.48
CA VAL A 105 0.21 0.35 -5.79
C VAL A 105 0.68 1.53 -6.62
N ARG A 106 1.01 1.28 -7.89
CA ARG A 106 1.30 2.32 -8.88
C ARG A 106 0.17 2.41 -9.89
N LEU A 107 -0.40 3.60 -10.01
CA LEU A 107 -1.56 3.88 -10.84
C LEU A 107 -1.21 4.84 -11.98
N ASP A 108 -1.71 4.54 -13.17
CA ASP A 108 -1.71 5.41 -14.33
C ASP A 108 -2.86 6.42 -14.23
N PRO A 109 -2.58 7.71 -13.98
CA PRO A 109 -3.64 8.71 -13.81
C PRO A 109 -4.50 8.88 -15.06
N ALA A 110 -3.96 8.63 -16.26
CA ALA A 110 -4.69 8.81 -17.51
C ALA A 110 -5.78 7.75 -17.73
N LYS A 111 -5.60 6.56 -17.15
CA LYS A 111 -6.52 5.41 -17.29
C LYS A 111 -7.56 5.32 -16.18
N PHE A 112 -7.60 6.33 -15.33
CA PHE A 112 -8.49 6.39 -14.18
C PHE A 112 -9.89 6.85 -14.62
N LEU A 113 -10.68 5.93 -15.17
CA LEU A 113 -11.97 6.21 -15.82
C LEU A 113 -13.07 5.27 -15.31
N GLY A 114 -14.24 5.84 -15.01
CA GLY A 114 -15.37 5.07 -14.48
C GLY A 114 -15.04 4.44 -13.11
N ARG A 115 -15.81 3.43 -12.69
CA ARG A 115 -15.53 2.68 -11.45
C ARG A 115 -14.81 1.40 -11.79
N THR A 116 -13.65 1.19 -11.18
CA THR A 116 -12.82 0.01 -11.36
C THR A 116 -12.30 -0.47 -10.02
N GLU A 117 -11.89 -1.73 -9.91
CA GLU A 117 -11.28 -2.29 -8.70
C GLU A 117 -9.91 -2.90 -9.01
N SER A 118 -9.07 -2.99 -7.99
CA SER A 118 -7.78 -3.69 -8.04
C SER A 118 -7.95 -5.12 -8.56
N ALA A 119 -7.04 -5.58 -9.42
CA ALA A 119 -7.02 -6.97 -9.85
C ALA A 119 -6.65 -7.91 -8.69
N CYS A 120 -5.96 -7.41 -7.68
CA CYS A 120 -5.50 -8.15 -6.51
C CYS A 120 -6.53 -8.19 -5.36
N THR A 121 -7.56 -7.35 -5.39
CA THR A 121 -8.63 -7.33 -4.37
C THR A 121 -10.02 -7.33 -5.01
N ARG A 122 -10.30 -8.36 -5.81
CA ARG A 122 -11.58 -8.51 -6.52
C ARG A 122 -12.71 -8.83 -5.56
N GLY A 123 -13.86 -8.20 -5.75
CA GLY A 123 -15.08 -8.55 -5.00
C GLY A 123 -16.17 -7.49 -4.98
N PHE A 124 -15.89 -6.27 -5.46
CA PHE A 124 -16.86 -5.17 -5.53
C PHE A 124 -17.81 -5.27 -6.73
N GLY A 125 -17.49 -6.13 -7.71
CA GLY A 125 -18.28 -6.28 -8.94
C GLY A 125 -17.98 -5.23 -10.00
N PHE A 126 -16.86 -4.51 -9.88
CA PHE A 126 -16.41 -3.53 -10.86
C PHE A 126 -15.42 -4.17 -11.84
N PRO A 127 -15.24 -3.64 -13.06
CA PRO A 127 -14.16 -4.09 -13.94
C PRO A 127 -12.78 -3.93 -13.29
N ALA A 128 -11.82 -4.76 -13.68
CA ALA A 128 -10.44 -4.63 -13.22
C ALA A 128 -9.84 -3.32 -13.74
N SER A 129 -9.10 -2.62 -12.89
CA SER A 129 -8.59 -1.31 -13.23
C SER A 129 -7.42 -1.37 -14.21
N GLU A 130 -7.60 -0.80 -15.40
CA GLU A 130 -6.48 -0.61 -16.34
C GLU A 130 -5.46 0.42 -15.85
N ALA A 131 -5.83 1.23 -14.85
CA ALA A 131 -4.92 2.17 -14.20
C ALA A 131 -3.89 1.45 -13.33
N GLU A 132 -4.15 0.24 -12.83
CA GLU A 132 -3.20 -0.53 -12.03
C GLU A 132 -2.00 -0.97 -12.88
N GLN A 133 -0.88 -0.24 -12.76
CA GLN A 133 0.35 -0.56 -13.49
C GLN A 133 1.19 -1.60 -12.75
N ARG A 134 1.21 -1.52 -11.42
CA ARG A 134 1.87 -2.46 -10.53
C ARG A 134 1.13 -2.54 -9.21
N TYR A 135 1.01 -3.76 -8.70
CA TYR A 135 0.63 -4.02 -7.33
C TYR A 135 1.78 -4.76 -6.66
N ILE A 136 2.38 -4.15 -5.64
CA ILE A 136 3.56 -4.70 -4.97
C ILE A 136 3.14 -5.14 -3.59
N ARG A 137 3.40 -6.39 -3.30
CA ARG A 137 3.22 -6.96 -1.98
C ARG A 137 4.57 -7.10 -1.29
N LEU A 138 4.65 -6.57 -0.07
CA LEU A 138 5.85 -6.60 0.74
C LEU A 138 5.82 -7.85 1.65
N PRO A 139 6.92 -8.60 1.73
CA PRO A 139 6.96 -9.81 2.54
C PRO A 139 6.95 -9.49 4.03
N ARG A 140 6.49 -10.46 4.82
CA ARG A 140 6.48 -10.38 6.28
C ARG A 140 7.88 -10.63 6.83
N SER A 141 8.21 -9.93 7.92
CA SER A 141 9.44 -10.26 8.66
C SER A 141 9.22 -11.47 9.57
N ASP A 142 10.29 -12.12 10.02
CA ASP A 142 10.19 -13.25 10.96
C ASP A 142 9.72 -12.79 12.35
N VAL A 143 10.06 -11.56 12.76
CA VAL A 143 9.52 -10.91 13.95
C VAL A 143 8.01 -10.73 13.82
N GLU A 144 7.54 -10.22 12.67
CA GLU A 144 6.12 -10.04 12.39
C GLU A 144 5.36 -11.38 12.41
N GLU A 145 5.94 -12.41 11.81
CA GLU A 145 5.40 -13.77 11.82
C GLU A 145 5.35 -14.36 13.23
N ALA A 146 6.45 -14.25 14.00
CA ALA A 146 6.55 -14.80 15.34
C ALA A 146 5.60 -14.13 16.34
N LEU A 147 5.39 -12.82 16.21
CA LEU A 147 4.44 -12.07 17.03
C LEU A 147 2.99 -12.22 16.55
N ASN A 148 2.78 -12.76 15.35
CA ASN A 148 1.47 -12.93 14.73
C ASN A 148 0.66 -11.62 14.65
N VAL A 149 1.33 -10.54 14.24
CA VAL A 149 0.77 -9.17 14.16
C VAL A 149 0.60 -8.70 12.71
N PRO A 150 -0.40 -7.85 12.42
CA PRO A 150 -0.57 -7.30 11.07
C PRO A 150 0.48 -6.24 10.75
N ALA A 151 0.81 -6.11 9.46
CA ALA A 151 1.68 -5.05 8.95
C ALA A 151 0.97 -4.12 7.97
N ALA A 152 1.48 -2.89 7.89
CA ALA A 152 1.05 -1.88 6.94
C ALA A 152 2.22 -1.04 6.47
N ALA A 153 2.26 -0.72 5.17
CA ALA A 153 3.09 0.38 4.69
C ALA A 153 2.45 1.69 5.16
N MET A 154 3.10 2.40 6.09
CA MET A 154 2.53 3.58 6.74
C MET A 154 3.06 4.88 6.15
N ASN A 155 4.35 4.93 5.82
CA ASN A 155 5.02 6.15 5.38
C ASN A 155 5.83 5.91 4.13
N MET A 156 5.84 6.89 3.23
CA MET A 156 6.79 6.98 2.13
C MET A 156 7.66 8.22 2.32
N ARG A 157 8.97 8.06 2.17
CA ARG A 157 9.93 9.17 2.10
C ARG A 157 10.61 9.12 0.73
N VAL A 158 10.83 10.31 0.15
CA VAL A 158 11.69 10.46 -1.01
C VAL A 158 13.06 10.91 -0.48
N GLU A 159 14.04 10.03 -0.58
CA GLU A 159 15.40 10.30 -0.13
C GLU A 159 16.20 11.07 -1.20
N ARG A 160 17.44 11.43 -0.86
CA ARG A 160 18.39 11.96 -1.83
C ARG A 160 18.58 10.94 -2.96
N ASP A 161 18.86 11.41 -4.16
CA ASP A 161 18.99 10.57 -5.36
C ASP A 161 17.70 9.86 -5.80
N SER A 162 16.53 10.37 -5.39
CA SER A 162 15.22 9.90 -5.87
C SER A 162 14.85 8.45 -5.49
N VAL A 163 15.47 7.94 -4.42
CA VAL A 163 15.07 6.66 -3.80
C VAL A 163 13.76 6.85 -3.03
N LEU A 164 12.84 5.90 -3.19
CA LEU A 164 11.58 5.84 -2.46
C LEU A 164 11.72 4.83 -1.33
N THR A 165 11.59 5.29 -0.09
CA THR A 165 11.67 4.41 1.09
C THR A 165 10.31 4.32 1.76
N PHE A 166 9.79 3.10 1.87
CA PHE A 166 8.53 2.80 2.54
C PHE A 166 8.81 2.19 3.91
N ALA A 167 8.25 2.78 4.97
CA ALA A 167 8.24 2.19 6.30
C ALA A 167 7.03 1.27 6.44
N VAL A 168 7.28 -0.01 6.65
CA VAL A 168 6.30 -1.04 6.98
C VAL A 168 6.32 -1.23 8.48
N ASN A 169 5.23 -0.83 9.13
CA ASN A 169 5.10 -0.90 10.57
C ASN A 169 4.24 -2.11 10.97
N PHE A 170 4.61 -2.76 12.07
CA PHE A 170 3.89 -3.89 12.67
C PHE A 170 4.08 -3.90 14.19
N GLY A 171 3.17 -4.50 14.93
CA GLY A 171 3.27 -4.60 16.39
C GLY A 171 1.92 -4.88 17.07
N PRO A 172 1.91 -5.27 18.36
CA PRO A 172 0.70 -5.64 19.09
C PRO A 172 -0.19 -4.44 19.48
N GLY A 173 0.18 -3.21 19.09
CA GLY A 173 -0.60 -2.01 19.41
C GLY A 173 0.13 -0.72 19.06
N THR A 174 -0.29 0.39 19.69
CA THR A 174 0.26 1.74 19.44
C THR A 174 1.50 2.08 20.25
N SER A 175 1.79 1.33 21.33
CA SER A 175 2.91 1.59 22.24
C SER A 175 4.22 0.94 21.83
N GLU A 176 4.15 -0.17 21.09
CA GLU A 176 5.31 -0.91 20.59
C GLU A 176 5.12 -1.13 19.10
N GLN A 177 5.82 -0.31 18.30
CA GLN A 177 5.84 -0.44 16.85
C GLN A 177 7.25 -0.80 16.41
N PHE A 178 7.30 -1.83 15.58
CA PHE A 178 8.46 -2.32 14.87
C PHE A 178 8.35 -1.89 13.41
N SER A 179 9.49 -1.71 12.75
CA SER A 179 9.53 -1.23 11.37
C SER A 179 10.57 -1.97 10.52
N CYS A 180 10.15 -2.36 9.32
CA CYS A 180 11.04 -2.65 8.21
C CYS A 180 10.93 -1.55 7.15
N PHE A 181 12.05 -1.11 6.59
CA PHE A 181 12.14 -0.09 5.56
C PHE A 181 12.52 -0.73 4.24
N TYR A 182 11.65 -0.57 3.24
CA TYR A 182 11.84 -1.09 1.89
C TYR A 182 12.16 0.07 0.95
N SER A 183 13.34 0.04 0.34
CA SER A 183 13.84 1.09 -0.54
C SER A 183 13.72 0.68 -2.00
N PHE A 184 13.26 1.60 -2.86
CA PHE A 184 13.01 1.35 -4.27
C PHE A 184 13.54 2.49 -5.15
N THR A 185 13.80 2.18 -6.42
CA THR A 185 13.94 3.22 -7.46
C THR A 185 12.59 3.91 -7.71
N ARG A 186 12.58 5.03 -8.45
CA ARG A 186 11.32 5.65 -8.91
C ARG A 186 10.44 4.75 -9.78
N ASN A 187 11.01 3.70 -10.38
CA ASN A 187 10.27 2.71 -11.14
C ASN A 187 9.72 1.58 -10.26
N LEU A 188 9.89 1.68 -8.94
CA LEU A 188 9.56 0.66 -7.96
C LEU A 188 10.36 -0.64 -8.14
N GLU A 189 11.62 -0.52 -8.57
CA GLU A 189 12.57 -1.64 -8.55
C GLU A 189 13.19 -1.73 -7.15
N PRO A 190 13.25 -2.92 -6.52
CA PRO A 190 13.77 -3.05 -5.15
C PRO A 190 15.27 -2.76 -5.10
N LEU A 191 15.67 -1.92 -4.15
CA LEU A 191 17.07 -1.58 -3.90
C LEU A 191 17.59 -2.26 -2.63
N ASP A 192 16.91 -2.05 -1.51
CA ASP A 192 17.40 -2.44 -0.18
C ASP A 192 16.26 -2.67 0.81
N VAL A 193 16.52 -3.46 1.85
CA VAL A 193 15.62 -3.68 2.99
C VAL A 193 16.43 -3.58 4.27
N LYS A 194 15.91 -2.88 5.27
CA LYS A 194 16.53 -2.75 6.60
C LYS A 194 15.49 -2.64 7.69
N SER A 195 15.88 -2.84 8.95
CA SER A 195 15.05 -2.61 10.14
C SER A 195 15.45 -1.34 10.88
N ASP A 196 14.64 -0.93 11.87
CA ASP A 196 15.10 -0.04 12.94
C ASP A 196 15.71 -0.81 14.12
N ASP A 197 16.42 -0.09 14.98
CA ASP A 197 17.08 -0.63 16.18
C ASP A 197 16.09 -1.28 17.17
N VAL A 198 14.84 -0.82 17.20
CA VAL A 198 13.79 -1.35 18.08
C VAL A 198 13.40 -2.75 17.63
N THR A 199 13.18 -2.92 16.33
CA THR A 199 12.88 -4.21 15.70
C THR A 199 14.05 -5.18 15.86
N GLU A 200 15.29 -4.73 15.67
CA GLU A 200 16.48 -5.57 15.88
C GLU A 200 16.65 -6.00 17.35
N THR A 201 16.26 -5.13 18.28
CA THR A 201 16.27 -5.47 19.71
C THR A 201 15.23 -6.53 20.02
N GLU A 202 14.03 -6.41 19.46
CA GLU A 202 12.98 -7.40 19.62
C GLU A 202 13.32 -8.73 18.97
N GLN A 203 13.92 -8.71 17.78
CA GLN A 203 14.42 -9.89 17.10
C GLN A 203 15.39 -10.68 17.98
N ARG A 204 16.37 -9.99 18.59
CA ARG A 204 17.32 -10.61 19.51
C ARG A 204 16.65 -11.19 20.75
N ARG A 205 15.62 -10.53 21.28
CA ARG A 205 14.81 -11.06 22.39
C ARG A 205 14.12 -12.37 22.00
N LEU A 206 13.44 -12.39 20.85
CA LEU A 206 12.73 -13.58 20.34
C LEU A 206 13.69 -14.75 20.03
N VAL A 207 14.91 -14.48 19.57
CA VAL A 207 15.95 -15.50 19.41
C VAL A 207 16.39 -16.05 20.78
N ALA A 208 16.64 -15.18 21.76
CA ALA A 208 17.04 -15.60 23.10
C ALA A 208 15.97 -16.45 23.81
N GLU A 209 14.69 -16.22 23.49
CA GLU A 209 13.54 -16.98 23.98
C GLU A 209 13.27 -18.27 23.19
N GLY A 210 14.00 -18.50 22.09
CA GLY A 210 13.82 -19.67 21.22
C GLY A 210 12.58 -19.59 20.32
N ALA A 211 11.91 -18.43 20.23
CA ALA A 211 10.82 -18.18 19.31
C ALA A 211 11.31 -18.03 17.85
N LEU A 212 12.54 -17.54 17.66
CA LEU A 212 13.23 -17.46 16.37
C LEU A 212 14.49 -18.31 16.36
N LYS A 213 14.81 -18.90 15.20
CA LYS A 213 15.92 -19.86 15.06
C LYS A 213 17.31 -19.23 14.98
N SER A 214 17.41 -17.98 14.51
CA SER A 214 18.70 -17.32 14.28
C SER A 214 18.56 -15.80 14.31
N SER A 215 19.65 -15.10 14.65
CA SER A 215 19.76 -13.65 14.47
C SER A 215 19.78 -13.28 13.00
N TRP A 216 19.35 -12.05 12.66
CA TRP A 216 19.49 -11.54 11.31
C TRP A 216 20.97 -11.41 10.90
N ALA A 217 21.32 -12.10 9.83
CA ALA A 217 22.54 -11.86 9.06
C ALA A 217 22.21 -10.97 7.86
N ARG A 218 23.23 -10.46 7.17
CA ARG A 218 23.06 -9.64 5.97
C ARG A 218 22.14 -10.31 4.93
N ASP A 219 22.26 -11.63 4.77
CA ASP A 219 21.48 -12.41 3.80
C ASP A 219 19.97 -12.46 4.11
N TYR A 220 19.56 -12.14 5.35
CA TYR A 220 18.14 -12.09 5.72
C TYR A 220 17.40 -11.00 4.95
N PHE A 221 17.94 -9.78 4.93
CA PHE A 221 17.32 -8.67 4.22
C PHE A 221 17.39 -8.82 2.70
N ASP A 222 18.45 -9.45 2.19
CA ASP A 222 18.51 -9.85 0.79
C ASP A 222 17.43 -10.88 0.45
N SER A 223 17.14 -11.82 1.36
CA SER A 223 16.03 -12.75 1.21
C SER A 223 14.68 -12.01 1.20
N LEU A 224 14.40 -11.13 2.17
CA LEU A 224 13.17 -10.32 2.17
C LEU A 224 13.03 -9.53 0.86
N ARG A 225 14.10 -8.87 0.41
CA ARG A 225 14.09 -8.13 -0.86
C ARG A 225 13.75 -9.04 -2.06
N ALA A 226 14.28 -10.25 -2.08
CA ALA A 226 14.02 -11.22 -3.15
C ALA A 226 12.59 -11.78 -3.14
N HIS A 227 11.89 -11.72 -2.01
CA HIS A 227 10.50 -12.18 -1.85
C HIS A 227 9.46 -11.05 -2.05
N ILE A 228 9.87 -9.86 -2.50
CA ILE A 228 8.92 -8.82 -2.90
C ILE A 228 8.16 -9.30 -4.16
N GLU A 229 6.84 -9.39 -4.05
CA GLU A 229 5.99 -9.88 -5.14
C GLU A 229 5.45 -8.72 -5.98
N PHE A 230 5.53 -8.88 -7.30
CA PHE A 230 4.97 -7.96 -8.29
C PHE A 230 3.75 -8.59 -8.94
N LEU A 231 2.57 -8.13 -8.55
CA LEU A 231 1.27 -8.57 -9.02
C LEU A 231 0.70 -7.57 -10.04
N ARG A 232 -0.30 -8.01 -10.82
CA ARG A 232 -0.90 -7.28 -11.94
C ARG A 232 -2.40 -7.20 -11.82
#